data_AF-A0A351U4F8-F1
#
_entry.id   AF-A0A351U4F8-F1
#
_cell.length_a   1.000
_cell.length_b   1.000
_cell.length_c   1.000
_cell.angle_alpha   90.00
_cell.angle_beta   90.00
_cell.angle_gamma   90.00
#
_symmetry.space_group_name_H-M   'P 1'
#
loop_
_entity.id
_entity.type
_entity.pdbx_description
1 polymer ?
#
loop_
_entity_poly.entity_id
_entity_poly.type
_entity_poly.pdbx_seq_one_letter_code
_entity_poly.pdbx_strand_id
1 'polypeptide(L)'
;MEIKIEKVDSHEVNGDPSDVITTYLVRENGKGFRITCRSCRDRRTLGIAGKEGSLYIEKEDNTVRRQVVALGGGCGLLIDEEPVEGLSPLALRGVLMADQGKSTREVVITGGGSDGASSRPLVLIDGIAEDLPGYF
;
A
#
# COMPACT_ATOMS: atom_id res chain seq x y z
N MET A 1 -2.11 -16.12 8.72
CA MET A 1 -1.51 -14.84 8.30
C MET A 1 -2.33 -13.71 8.90
N GLU A 2 -1.67 -12.68 9.42
CA GLU A 2 -2.30 -11.46 9.93
C GLU A 2 -1.52 -10.26 9.40
N ILE A 3 -2.25 -9.26 8.92
CA ILE A 3 -1.73 -7.96 8.50
C ILE A 3 -2.43 -6.89 9.33
N LYS A 4 -1.65 -6.00 9.95
CA LYS A 4 -2.15 -4.85 10.69
C LYS A 4 -1.68 -3.56 10.06
N ILE A 5 -2.60 -2.64 9.82
CA ILE A 5 -2.34 -1.36 9.14
C ILE A 5 -2.89 -0.25 10.02
N GLU A 6 -2.02 0.64 10.47
CA GLU A 6 -2.37 1.75 11.36
C GLU A 6 -2.00 3.08 10.70
N LYS A 7 -2.93 4.04 10.63
CA LYS A 7 -2.61 5.41 10.20
C LYS A 7 -1.77 6.09 11.27
N VAL A 8 -0.57 6.57 10.92
CA VAL A 8 0.38 7.17 11.87
C VAL A 8 0.59 8.67 11.69
N ASP A 9 0.48 9.18 10.46
CA ASP A 9 0.65 10.59 10.14
C ASP A 9 -0.15 10.95 8.89
N SER A 10 -0.55 12.22 8.76
CA SER A 10 -1.26 12.72 7.58
C SER A 10 -1.08 14.22 7.49
N HIS A 11 -0.57 14.70 6.36
CA HIS A 11 -0.33 16.12 6.14
C HIS A 11 -0.57 16.53 4.68
N GLU A 12 -0.98 17.78 4.51
CA GLU A 12 -1.13 18.41 3.20
C GLU A 12 0.25 18.77 2.63
N VAL A 13 0.43 18.53 1.34
CA VAL A 13 1.64 18.91 0.62
C VAL A 13 1.52 20.39 0.26
N ASN A 14 2.42 21.21 0.79
CA ASN A 14 2.43 22.66 0.57
C ASN A 14 1.10 23.37 0.92
N GLY A 15 0.29 22.80 1.83
CA GLY A 15 -1.02 23.33 2.21
C GLY A 15 -2.11 23.15 1.14
N ASP A 16 -1.92 22.25 0.17
CA ASP A 16 -2.98 21.86 -0.77
C ASP A 16 -3.80 20.71 -0.17
N PRO A 17 -5.08 20.93 0.20
CA PRO A 17 -5.94 19.89 0.77
C PRO A 17 -6.29 18.80 -0.24
N SER A 18 -6.03 19.01 -1.54
CA SER A 18 -6.21 18.01 -2.59
C SER A 18 -4.97 17.15 -2.84
N ASP A 19 -3.86 17.43 -2.15
CA ASP A 19 -2.59 16.70 -2.23
C ASP A 19 -2.11 16.33 -0.82
N VAL A 20 -2.49 15.15 -0.36
CA VAL A 20 -2.24 14.70 1.01
C VAL A 20 -1.30 13.50 0.99
N ILE A 21 -0.27 13.53 1.84
CA ILE A 21 0.55 12.37 2.15
C ILE A 21 0.11 11.80 3.48
N THR A 22 -0.36 10.56 3.45
CA THR A 22 -0.68 9.78 4.64
C THR A 22 0.35 8.67 4.82
N THR A 23 0.87 8.53 6.04
CA THR A 23 1.77 7.43 6.39
C THR A 23 1.01 6.38 7.18
N TYR A 24 1.19 5.12 6.80
CA TYR A 24 0.65 3.94 7.45
C TYR A 24 1.78 3.06 7.97
N LEU A 25 1.62 2.54 9.18
CA LEU A 25 2.45 1.46 9.69
C LEU A 25 1.79 0.13 9.34
N VAL A 26 2.44 -0.64 8.47
CA VAL A 26 2.01 -1.96 8.04
C VAL A 26 2.86 -3.00 8.76
N ARG A 27 2.23 -3.89 9.52
CA ARG A 27 2.87 -5.04 10.15
C ARG A 27 2.34 -6.31 9.53
N GLU A 28 3.23 -7.13 8.97
CA GLU A 28 2.90 -8.41 8.35
C GLU A 28 3.98 -9.43 8.69
N ASN A 29 3.57 -10.58 9.24
CA ASN A 29 4.46 -11.69 9.57
C ASN A 29 5.73 -11.27 10.36
N GLY A 30 5.58 -10.33 11.31
CA GLY A 30 6.67 -9.81 12.14
C GLY A 30 7.57 -8.74 11.48
N LYS A 31 7.35 -8.42 10.20
CA LYS A 31 8.01 -7.30 9.51
C LYS A 31 7.14 -6.05 9.56
N GLY A 32 7.77 -4.89 9.73
CA GLY A 32 7.12 -3.59 9.77
C GLY A 32 7.56 -2.70 8.62
N PHE A 33 6.62 -2.12 7.90
CA PHE A 33 6.86 -1.17 6.81
C PHE A 33 6.14 0.15 7.10
N ARG A 34 6.81 1.27 6.84
CA ARG A 34 6.16 2.59 6.85
C ARG A 34 5.80 2.94 5.40
N ILE A 35 4.55 2.71 5.04
CA ILE A 35 4.04 2.94 3.68
C ILE A 35 3.46 4.35 3.61
N THR A 36 3.86 5.12 2.61
CA THR A 36 3.27 6.43 2.32
C THR A 36 2.25 6.27 1.20
N CYS A 37 1.06 6.83 1.36
CA CYS A 37 0.09 7.02 0.29
C CYS A 37 -0.03 8.52 0.02
N ARG A 38 0.34 8.96 -1.18
CA ARG A 38 0.07 10.31 -1.66
C ARG A 38 -1.20 10.28 -2.48
N SER A 39 -2.23 10.96 -2.00
CA SER A 39 -3.51 11.13 -2.67
C SER A 39 -3.57 12.54 -3.23
N CYS A 40 -3.45 12.65 -4.56
CA CYS A 40 -3.48 13.90 -5.30
C CYS A 40 -4.61 13.87 -6.33
N ARG A 41 -5.67 14.64 -6.10
CA ARG A 41 -6.91 14.64 -6.91
C ARG A 41 -7.46 13.21 -7.07
N ASP A 42 -7.31 12.63 -8.25
CA ASP A 42 -7.80 11.29 -8.61
C ASP A 42 -6.70 10.23 -8.65
N ARG A 43 -5.47 10.57 -8.25
CA ARG A 43 -4.31 9.67 -8.30
C ARG A 43 -3.85 9.31 -6.90
N ARG A 44 -3.47 8.05 -6.74
CA ARG A 44 -2.81 7.56 -5.54
C ARG A 44 -1.48 6.96 -5.92
N THR A 45 -0.45 7.33 -5.18
CA THR A 45 0.88 6.74 -5.32
C THR A 45 1.30 6.20 -3.98
N LEU A 46 1.77 4.96 -3.97
CA LEU A 46 2.26 4.29 -2.77
C LEU A 46 3.78 4.31 -2.77
N GLY A 47 4.40 4.42 -1.61
CA GLY A 47 5.85 4.46 -1.44
C GLY A 47 6.28 3.91 -0.08
N ILE A 48 7.58 3.80 0.13
CA ILE A 48 8.15 3.48 1.45
C ILE A 48 8.74 4.79 2.01
N ALA A 49 8.38 5.14 3.24
CA ALA A 49 8.88 6.34 3.90
C ALA A 49 10.42 6.35 3.90
N GLY A 50 11.00 7.45 3.38
CA GLY A 50 12.46 7.62 3.30
C GLY A 50 13.12 6.88 2.13
N LYS A 51 12.37 6.23 1.23
CA LYS A 51 12.88 5.66 -0.02
C LYS A 51 12.22 6.33 -1.22
N GLU A 52 13.00 6.51 -2.28
CA GLU A 52 12.49 6.98 -3.56
C GLU A 52 11.66 5.90 -4.27
N GLY A 53 10.81 6.30 -5.21
CA GLY A 53 10.07 5.38 -6.06
C GLY A 53 8.69 5.01 -5.53
N SER A 54 7.95 4.29 -6.37
CA SER A 54 6.55 3.93 -6.13
C SER A 54 6.40 2.43 -5.97
N LEU A 55 5.47 2.02 -5.11
CA LEU A 55 5.08 0.63 -4.93
C LEU A 55 3.95 0.26 -5.88
N TYR A 56 4.04 -0.93 -6.46
CA TYR A 56 2.97 -1.53 -7.25
C TYR A 56 2.94 -3.06 -7.03
N ILE A 57 1.83 -3.67 -7.42
CA ILE A 57 1.68 -5.12 -7.43
C ILE A 57 2.03 -5.61 -8.84
N GLU A 58 3.07 -6.42 -8.94
CA GLU A 58 3.40 -7.13 -10.16
C GLU A 58 2.36 -8.22 -10.43
N LYS A 59 1.80 -8.24 -11.63
CA LYS A 59 0.70 -9.15 -11.98
C LYS A 59 1.20 -10.56 -12.29
N GLU A 60 2.41 -10.69 -12.82
CA GLU A 60 2.95 -11.97 -13.26
C GLU A 60 3.26 -12.91 -12.09
N ASP A 61 3.85 -12.39 -11.02
CA ASP A 61 4.28 -13.17 -9.85
C ASP A 61 3.52 -12.81 -8.57
N ASN A 62 2.57 -11.86 -8.64
CA ASN A 62 1.79 -11.39 -7.50
C ASN A 62 2.69 -10.95 -6.33
N THR A 63 3.77 -10.22 -6.63
CA THR A 63 4.68 -9.63 -5.65
C THR A 63 4.53 -8.11 -5.57
N VAL A 64 4.99 -7.51 -4.48
CA VAL A 64 5.09 -6.04 -4.39
C VAL A 64 6.47 -5.63 -4.86
N ARG A 65 6.53 -4.69 -5.81
CA ARG A 65 7.78 -4.13 -6.33
C ARG A 65 7.87 -2.64 -6.07
N ARG A 66 9.09 -2.14 -5.88
CA ARG A 66 9.40 -0.71 -5.85
C ARG A 66 10.02 -0.31 -7.18
N GLN A 67 9.41 0.64 -7.87
CA GLN A 67 9.89 1.21 -9.13
C GLN A 67 10.44 2.61 -8.91
N VAL A 68 11.67 2.86 -9.33
CA VAL A 68 12.27 4.19 -9.42
C VAL A 68 12.37 4.57 -10.89
N VAL A 69 11.88 5.77 -11.23
CA VAL A 69 11.90 6.28 -12.61
C VAL A 69 12.73 7.56 -12.65
N ALA A 70 13.74 7.58 -13.51
CA ALA A 70 14.59 8.74 -13.73
C ALA A 70 14.68 9.11 -15.22
N LEU A 71 15.00 10.37 -15.50
CA LEU A 71 15.30 10.82 -16.87
C LEU A 71 16.69 10.33 -17.27
N GLY A 72 16.75 9.55 -18.34
CA GLY A 72 17.99 9.13 -18.98
C GLY A 72 18.47 10.12 -20.05
N GLY A 73 19.68 9.91 -20.54
CA GLY A 73 20.18 10.61 -21.72
C GLY A 73 19.30 10.33 -22.96
N GLY A 74 19.23 11.30 -23.88
CA GLY A 74 18.54 11.11 -25.17
C GLY A 74 17.02 10.95 -25.09
N CYS A 75 16.37 11.56 -24.09
CA CYS A 75 14.92 11.45 -23.83
C CYS A 75 14.45 10.05 -23.40
N GLY A 76 15.36 9.16 -22.97
CA GLY A 76 15.01 7.87 -22.41
C GLY A 76 14.52 7.94 -20.95
N LEU A 77 13.81 6.90 -20.51
CA LEU A 77 13.51 6.67 -19.10
C LEU A 77 14.40 5.56 -18.57
N LEU A 78 15.02 5.78 -17.42
CA LEU A 78 15.67 4.74 -16.64
C LEU A 78 14.65 4.24 -15.61
N ILE A 79 14.39 2.94 -15.65
CA ILE A 79 13.42 2.29 -14.76
C ILE A 79 14.18 1.20 -14.00
N ASP A 80 14.31 1.39 -12.70
CA ASP A 80 14.89 0.42 -11.78
C ASP A 80 13.79 -0.17 -10.91
N GLU A 81 13.69 -1.50 -10.88
CA GLU A 81 12.67 -2.22 -10.13
C GLU A 81 13.30 -3.25 -9.19
N GLU A 82 12.79 -3.33 -7.97
CA GLU A 82 13.20 -4.35 -7.00
C GLU A 82 12.00 -4.94 -6.26
N PRO A 83 12.01 -6.24 -5.92
CA PRO A 83 11.00 -6.85 -5.07
C PRO A 83 11.11 -6.32 -3.63
N VAL A 84 9.96 -6.15 -2.97
CA VAL A 84 9.88 -5.73 -1.57
C VAL A 84 9.62 -6.96 -0.68
N GLU A 85 10.72 -7.53 -0.19
CA GLU A 85 10.69 -8.78 0.56
C GLU A 85 9.86 -8.75 1.85
N GLY A 86 8.77 -9.51 1.85
CA GLY A 86 7.88 -9.69 3.00
C GLY A 86 6.74 -8.68 3.11
N LEU A 87 6.51 -7.86 2.07
CA LEU A 87 5.29 -7.06 1.93
C LEU A 87 4.39 -7.72 0.88
N SER A 88 3.22 -8.20 1.29
CA SER A 88 2.29 -8.86 0.37
C SER A 88 1.44 -7.86 -0.43
N PRO A 89 0.93 -8.27 -1.61
CA PRO A 89 -0.08 -7.50 -2.33
C PRO A 89 -1.31 -7.19 -1.50
N LEU A 90 -1.67 -8.10 -0.58
CA LEU A 90 -2.82 -7.94 0.31
C LEU A 90 -2.60 -6.77 1.29
N ALA A 91 -1.39 -6.62 1.81
CA ALA A 91 -1.02 -5.50 2.65
C ALA A 91 -1.13 -4.17 1.89
N LEU A 92 -0.67 -4.13 0.64
CA LEU A 92 -0.74 -2.93 -0.20
C LEU A 92 -2.20 -2.54 -0.52
N ARG A 93 -3.07 -3.53 -0.79
CA ARG A 93 -4.52 -3.32 -0.95
C ARG A 93 -5.17 -2.80 0.33
N GLY A 94 -4.78 -3.34 1.49
CA GLY A 94 -5.25 -2.85 2.78
C GLY A 94 -4.89 -1.39 3.05
N VAL A 95 -3.71 -0.94 2.61
CA VAL A 95 -3.32 0.48 2.69
C VAL A 95 -4.25 1.35 1.84
N LEU A 96 -4.56 0.91 0.61
CA LEU A 96 -5.51 1.62 -0.25
C LEU A 96 -6.91 1.68 0.36
N MET A 97 -7.38 0.61 1.01
CA MET A 97 -8.65 0.61 1.73
C MET A 97 -8.64 1.60 2.90
N ALA A 98 -7.57 1.60 3.70
CA ALA A 98 -7.42 2.54 4.80
C ALA A 98 -7.44 4.00 4.31
N ASP A 99 -6.83 4.28 3.16
CA ASP A 99 -6.78 5.60 2.56
C ASP A 99 -8.10 6.05 1.91
N GLN A 100 -8.94 5.11 1.48
CA GLN A 100 -10.28 5.42 0.98
C GLN A 100 -11.26 5.79 2.10
N GLY A 101 -11.07 5.24 3.30
CA GLY A 101 -11.89 5.57 4.45
C GLY A 101 -11.52 6.92 5.05
N LYS A 102 -12.47 7.87 5.03
CA LYS A 102 -12.26 9.24 5.55
C LYS A 102 -11.80 9.32 7.01
N SER A 103 -12.06 8.28 7.81
CA SER A 103 -11.73 8.26 9.25
C SER A 103 -11.17 6.93 9.72
N THR A 104 -10.73 6.08 8.78
CA THR A 104 -10.16 4.77 9.12
C THR A 104 -8.87 4.96 9.92
N ARG A 105 -8.82 4.37 11.11
CA ARG A 105 -7.63 4.41 11.97
C ARG A 105 -6.82 3.13 11.83
N GLU A 106 -7.52 2.02 11.71
CA GLU A 106 -6.95 0.69 11.68
C GLU A 106 -7.63 -0.19 10.63
N VAL A 107 -6.83 -0.96 9.91
CA VAL A 107 -7.30 -2.10 9.11
C VAL A 107 -6.55 -3.34 9.56
N VAL A 108 -7.30 -4.40 9.87
CA VAL A 108 -6.75 -5.72 10.20
C VAL A 108 -7.24 -6.72 9.17
N ILE A 109 -6.31 -7.47 8.57
CA ILE A 109 -6.63 -8.51 7.60
C ILE A 109 -6.16 -9.84 8.17
N THR A 110 -7.08 -10.81 8.29
CA THR A 110 -6.80 -12.15 8.81
C THR A 110 -7.20 -13.23 7.80
N GLY A 111 -6.41 -14.30 7.71
CA GLY A 111 -6.66 -15.36 6.72
C GLY A 111 -6.27 -14.97 5.30
N GLY A 112 -6.62 -15.81 4.31
CA GLY A 112 -6.19 -15.63 2.92
C GLY A 112 -4.71 -15.98 2.71
N GLY A 113 -4.40 -17.28 2.75
CA GLY A 113 -3.05 -17.77 2.49
C GLY A 113 -2.66 -17.69 1.00
N SER A 114 -1.36 -17.68 0.75
CA SER A 114 -0.73 -17.80 -0.58
C SER A 114 -1.06 -19.09 -1.34
N ASP A 115 -1.71 -20.06 -0.69
CA ASP A 115 -2.02 -21.36 -1.28
C ASP A 115 -3.52 -21.54 -1.42
N GLY A 116 -4.02 -21.41 -2.67
CA GLY A 116 -5.06 -22.22 -3.34
C GLY A 116 -6.37 -22.62 -2.65
N ALA A 117 -6.60 -22.30 -1.38
CA ALA A 117 -7.75 -22.73 -0.61
C ALA A 117 -8.65 -21.51 -0.31
N SER A 118 -9.91 -21.69 -0.68
CA SER A 118 -11.03 -20.73 -0.70
C SER A 118 -11.43 -20.14 0.67
N SER A 119 -10.51 -19.57 1.45
CA SER A 119 -10.88 -18.66 2.54
C SER A 119 -10.64 -17.23 2.06
N ARG A 120 -11.72 -16.49 1.76
CA ARG A 120 -11.60 -15.05 1.55
C ARG A 120 -10.96 -14.44 2.82
N PRO A 121 -9.95 -13.58 2.70
CA PRO A 121 -9.42 -12.87 3.85
C PRO A 121 -10.54 -12.08 4.53
N LEU A 122 -10.61 -12.15 5.86
CA LEU A 122 -11.48 -11.32 6.67
C LEU A 122 -10.80 -9.97 6.87
N VAL A 123 -11.47 -8.90 6.49
CA VAL A 123 -11.00 -7.53 6.71
C VAL A 123 -11.82 -6.90 7.82
N LEU A 124 -11.16 -6.30 8.78
CA LEU A 124 -11.76 -5.49 9.83
C LEU A 124 -11.29 -4.04 9.63
N ILE A 125 -12.21 -3.11 9.43
CA ILE A 125 -11.94 -1.67 9.42
C ILE A 125 -12.44 -1.11 10.74
N ASP A 126 -11.52 -0.60 11.57
CA ASP A 126 -11.84 -0.14 12.93
C ASP A 126 -12.67 -1.16 13.75
N GLY A 127 -12.42 -2.45 13.53
CA GLY A 127 -13.12 -3.58 14.18
C GLY A 127 -14.42 -4.04 13.50
N ILE A 128 -14.86 -3.39 12.43
CA ILE A 128 -16.06 -3.74 11.66
C ILE A 128 -15.68 -4.60 10.45
N ALA A 129 -16.34 -5.74 10.28
CA ALA A 129 -16.07 -6.64 9.16
C ALA A 129 -16.53 -6.04 7.82
N GLU A 130 -15.63 -6.02 6.84
CA GLU A 130 -15.84 -5.46 5.51
C GLU A 130 -15.34 -6.43 4.43
N ASP A 131 -15.91 -6.33 3.23
CA ASP A 131 -15.43 -7.09 2.08
C ASP A 131 -14.19 -6.43 1.47
N LEU A 132 -13.21 -7.26 1.07
CA LEU A 132 -12.09 -6.78 0.27
C LEU A 132 -12.59 -6.41 -1.12
N PRO A 133 -12.36 -5.17 -1.61
CA PRO A 133 -12.73 -4.78 -2.96
C PRO A 133 -12.08 -5.73 -3.96
N GLY A 134 -12.88 -6.29 -4.86
CA GLY A 134 -12.42 -7.30 -5.84
C GLY A 134 -11.46 -6.76 -6.91
N TYR A 135 -11.17 -5.45 -6.95
CA TYR A 135 -10.41 -4.82 -8.01
C TYR A 135 -9.46 -3.73 -7.50
N PHE A 136 -8.15 -3.97 -7.68
CA PHE A 136 -7.08 -2.98 -7.86
C PHE A 136 -6.04 -3.58 -8.82
#